data_AF-A0AAV2G787-F1
#
_entry.id   AF-A0AAV2G787-F1
#
_cell.length_a   1.000
_cell.length_b   1.000
_cell.length_c   1.000
_cell.angle_alpha   90.00
_cell.angle_beta   90.00
_cell.angle_gamma   90.00
#
_symmetry.space_group_name_H-M   'P 1'
#
loop_
_entity.id
_entity.type
_entity.pdbx_description
1 polymer ?
#
loop_
_entity_poly.entity_id
_entity_poly.type
_entity_poly.pdbx_seq_one_letter_code
_entity_poly.pdbx_strand_id
1 'polypeptide(L)'
;MNQTPPQTPPQGNTSGGSSAFQFGSFNISSDQSGRVEIQFGNPYYLNPNENLSQSIVSEVFDGTNYSMWSRSMRLALKTKHKLGFVDGSILAPPTTDERYYLWDGCNTLVLCWIMNSLQKDIARSMMSHENARVLGEELCRRFAQPNAQRIINMEDEIQACKQGDMTVLQYYTKIQGLWEDYQ
;
A
#
# COMPACT_ATOMS: atom_id res chain seq x y z
N MET A 1 37.86 -67.41 -16.26
CA MET A 1 36.81 -68.20 -16.93
C MET A 1 35.49 -67.92 -16.20
N ASN A 2 34.45 -67.53 -16.96
CA ASN A 2 33.01 -67.41 -16.64
C ASN A 2 32.60 -66.42 -15.52
N GLN A 3 32.01 -65.25 -15.84
CA GLN A 3 30.56 -65.01 -16.09
C GLN A 3 29.71 -65.43 -14.86
N THR A 4 28.98 -64.53 -14.17
CA THR A 4 27.60 -64.06 -14.47
C THR A 4 27.21 -62.97 -13.41
N PRO A 5 26.34 -61.98 -13.69
CA PRO A 5 26.14 -60.77 -12.85
C PRO A 5 25.00 -60.90 -11.82
N PRO A 6 24.92 -60.05 -10.78
CA PRO A 6 23.75 -60.00 -9.91
C PRO A 6 22.69 -59.00 -10.44
N GLN A 7 21.49 -59.53 -10.71
CA GLN A 7 20.26 -58.76 -10.82
C GLN A 7 19.84 -58.20 -9.46
N THR A 8 19.33 -56.97 -9.44
CA THR A 8 18.62 -56.39 -8.29
C THR A 8 17.19 -56.04 -8.72
N PRO A 9 16.14 -56.57 -8.05
CA PRO A 9 14.74 -56.19 -8.28
C PRO A 9 14.27 -55.14 -7.24
N PRO A 10 13.01 -54.68 -7.32
CA PRO A 10 12.62 -53.30 -7.59
C PRO A 10 12.58 -52.38 -6.35
N GLN A 11 12.80 -51.08 -6.55
CA GLN A 11 12.52 -50.06 -5.55
C GLN A 11 11.01 -49.94 -5.34
N GLY A 12 10.53 -50.40 -4.18
CA GLY A 12 9.23 -50.04 -3.64
C GLY A 12 9.27 -48.59 -3.17
N ASN A 13 8.54 -47.70 -3.86
CA ASN A 13 8.33 -46.35 -3.40
C ASN A 13 6.92 -46.27 -2.79
N THR A 14 6.88 -46.20 -1.47
CA THR A 14 5.67 -46.02 -0.68
C THR A 14 5.17 -44.58 -0.80
N SER A 15 4.01 -44.46 -1.47
CA SER A 15 2.89 -43.57 -1.17
C SER A 15 3.08 -42.56 -0.02
N GLY A 16 3.15 -41.29 -0.38
CA GLY A 16 2.83 -40.15 0.49
C GLY A 16 2.02 -39.16 -0.34
N GLY A 17 0.71 -39.15 -0.13
CA GLY A 17 -0.23 -38.36 -0.91
C GLY A 17 0.02 -36.85 -0.78
N SER A 18 -0.08 -36.15 -1.90
CA SER A 18 -0.44 -34.75 -1.93
C SER A 18 -1.48 -34.59 -3.03
N SER A 19 -2.73 -34.52 -2.61
CA SER A 19 -3.87 -34.13 -3.40
C SER A 19 -3.57 -32.79 -4.07
N ALA A 20 -3.31 -32.82 -5.37
CA ALA A 20 -3.30 -31.64 -6.21
C ALA A 20 -4.74 -31.09 -6.23
N PHE A 21 -4.93 -29.89 -5.68
CA PHE A 21 -6.13 -29.12 -5.93
C PHE A 21 -6.10 -28.70 -7.40
N GLN A 22 -6.89 -29.42 -8.20
CA GLN A 22 -7.09 -29.19 -9.61
C GLN A 22 -7.92 -27.90 -9.78
N PHE A 23 -7.25 -26.77 -10.02
CA PHE A 23 -7.93 -25.62 -10.62
C PHE A 23 -8.13 -25.93 -12.10
N GLY A 24 -9.37 -25.78 -12.55
CA GLY A 24 -9.83 -26.23 -13.86
C GLY A 24 -8.95 -25.77 -15.02
N SER A 25 -8.60 -26.73 -15.87
CA SER A 25 -8.03 -26.46 -17.18
C SER A 25 -9.08 -25.76 -18.03
N PHE A 26 -8.93 -24.47 -18.26
CA PHE A 26 -9.72 -23.75 -19.27
C PHE A 26 -8.98 -23.83 -20.61
N ASN A 27 -9.62 -24.52 -21.56
CA ASN A 27 -9.23 -24.54 -22.96
C ASN A 27 -9.57 -23.18 -23.58
N ILE A 28 -8.58 -22.42 -24.05
CA ILE A 28 -8.82 -21.24 -24.88
C ILE A 28 -8.54 -21.64 -26.33
N SER A 29 -9.61 -21.94 -27.06
CA SER A 29 -9.62 -21.97 -28.51
C SER A 29 -9.46 -20.54 -29.02
N SER A 30 -8.44 -20.31 -29.85
CA SER A 30 -8.34 -19.10 -30.66
C SER A 30 -9.40 -19.15 -31.76
N ASP A 31 -10.26 -18.13 -31.89
CA ASP A 31 -10.06 -17.06 -32.88
C ASP A 31 -11.23 -16.03 -32.95
N GLN A 32 -10.84 -14.80 -33.30
CA GLN A 32 -11.54 -13.61 -33.84
C GLN A 32 -12.48 -12.73 -33.00
N SER A 33 -11.96 -11.51 -32.77
CA SER A 33 -12.63 -10.22 -32.60
C SER A 33 -13.12 -9.83 -31.19
N GLY A 34 -12.43 -8.83 -30.62
CA GLY A 34 -12.80 -8.14 -29.37
C GLY A 34 -11.85 -8.45 -28.21
N ARG A 35 -10.63 -7.88 -28.24
CA ARG A 35 -9.66 -7.99 -27.13
C ARG A 35 -10.28 -7.46 -25.83
N VAL A 36 -10.61 -8.36 -24.89
CA VAL A 36 -10.53 -8.05 -23.46
C VAL A 36 -9.12 -8.46 -23.02
N GLU A 37 -8.14 -7.61 -23.34
CA GLU A 37 -6.86 -7.67 -22.64
C GLU A 37 -7.13 -7.22 -21.20
N ILE A 38 -6.90 -8.11 -20.25
CA ILE A 38 -6.92 -7.82 -18.83
C ILE A 38 -5.78 -6.81 -18.57
N GLN A 39 -6.10 -5.51 -18.60
CA GLN A 39 -5.17 -4.36 -18.46
C GLN A 39 -4.51 -4.22 -17.06
N PHE A 40 -4.55 -5.27 -16.23
CA PHE A 40 -4.05 -5.26 -14.85
C PHE A 40 -2.52 -5.23 -14.72
N GLY A 41 -1.79 -5.13 -15.84
CA GLY A 41 -0.33 -5.01 -15.88
C GLY A 41 0.19 -3.61 -16.24
N ASN A 42 -0.66 -2.66 -16.62
CA ASN A 42 -0.21 -1.31 -16.97
C ASN A 42 -0.24 -0.38 -15.75
N PRO A 43 0.91 0.08 -15.22
CA PRO A 43 0.96 0.99 -14.08
C PRO A 43 0.26 2.33 -14.32
N TYR A 44 0.01 2.69 -15.59
CA TYR A 44 -0.63 3.94 -16.00
C TYR A 44 -2.13 3.82 -16.27
N TYR A 45 -2.72 2.68 -15.93
CA TYR A 45 -4.16 2.50 -16.08
C TYR A 45 -4.94 3.39 -15.09
N LEU A 46 -5.77 4.28 -15.61
CA LEU A 46 -6.74 5.06 -14.86
C LEU A 46 -8.11 4.39 -14.96
N ASN A 47 -8.68 3.99 -13.83
CA ASN A 47 -10.02 3.41 -13.83
C ASN A 47 -11.03 4.55 -14.07
N PRO A 48 -11.99 4.42 -15.00
CA PRO A 48 -13.00 5.45 -15.24
C PRO A 48 -13.82 5.86 -14.00
N ASN A 49 -13.88 5.00 -12.98
CA ASN A 49 -14.56 5.27 -11.71
C ASN A 49 -13.67 6.01 -10.68
N GLU A 50 -12.39 6.25 -10.97
CA GLU A 50 -11.50 7.01 -10.09
C GLU A 50 -11.78 8.51 -10.22
N ASN A 51 -12.40 9.07 -9.19
CA ASN A 51 -12.73 10.49 -9.11
C ASN A 51 -11.68 11.25 -8.30
N LEU A 52 -11.29 12.42 -8.79
CA LEU A 52 -10.42 13.39 -8.12
C LEU A 52 -11.03 13.88 -6.79
N SER A 53 -12.35 14.05 -6.74
CA SER A 53 -13.07 14.62 -5.58
C SER A 53 -13.30 13.63 -4.44
N GLN A 54 -13.02 12.34 -4.66
CA GLN A 54 -13.24 11.32 -3.64
C GLN A 54 -11.95 11.10 -2.85
N SER A 55 -11.98 11.37 -1.54
CA SER A 55 -10.90 10.93 -0.67
C SER A 55 -10.86 9.41 -0.63
N ILE A 56 -9.68 8.83 -0.84
CA ILE A 56 -9.45 7.37 -0.77
C ILE A 56 -9.21 6.89 0.66
N VAL A 57 -9.02 7.82 1.59
CA VAL A 57 -8.90 7.57 3.02
C VAL A 57 -10.01 8.31 3.76
N SER A 58 -10.57 7.68 4.80
CA SER A 58 -11.56 8.34 5.65
C SER A 58 -10.91 9.33 6.61
N GLU A 59 -9.61 9.17 6.89
CA GLU A 59 -8.91 10.00 7.85
C GLU A 59 -8.34 11.24 7.18
N VAL A 60 -8.63 12.40 7.78
CA VAL A 60 -8.02 13.66 7.39
C VAL A 60 -6.73 13.83 8.20
N PHE A 61 -5.63 14.15 7.51
CA PHE A 61 -4.36 14.46 8.15
C PHE A 61 -4.41 15.85 8.77
N ASP A 62 -4.30 15.92 10.09
CA ASP A 62 -4.37 17.17 10.88
C ASP A 62 -3.00 17.68 11.36
N GLY A 63 -1.93 16.97 11.03
CA GLY A 63 -0.56 17.28 11.45
C GLY A 63 -0.08 16.46 12.65
N THR A 64 -0.98 15.81 13.39
CA THR A 64 -0.67 15.02 14.58
C THR A 64 -0.75 13.51 14.31
N ASN A 65 -1.67 13.10 13.44
CA ASN A 65 -1.98 11.70 13.13
C ASN A 65 -1.16 11.11 11.96
N TYR A 66 0.07 11.57 11.73
CA TYR A 66 0.85 11.21 10.53
C TYR A 66 1.03 9.70 10.36
N SER A 67 1.36 8.97 11.43
CA SER A 67 1.59 7.51 11.38
C SER A 67 0.35 6.75 10.90
N MET A 68 -0.81 7.07 11.48
CA MET A 68 -2.09 6.44 11.16
C MET A 68 -2.56 6.81 9.75
N TRP A 69 -2.53 8.10 9.42
CA TRP A 69 -2.89 8.59 8.09
C TRP A 69 -1.97 8.03 7.00
N SER A 70 -0.65 8.03 7.20
CA SER A 70 0.33 7.53 6.23
C SER A 70 0.12 6.05 5.95
N ARG A 71 -0.16 5.25 6.99
CA ARG A 71 -0.47 3.83 6.84
C ARG A 71 -1.77 3.62 6.04
N SER A 72 -2.83 4.34 6.39
CA SER A 72 -4.12 4.30 5.67
C SER A 72 -3.97 4.68 4.21
N MET A 73 -3.24 5.77 3.92
CA MET A 73 -2.97 6.27 2.58
C MET A 73 -2.18 5.25 1.75
N ARG A 74 -1.10 4.67 2.30
CA ARG A 74 -0.32 3.64 1.61
C ARG A 74 -1.14 2.40 1.29
N LEU A 75 -2.01 1.96 2.20
CA LEU A 75 -2.90 0.81 1.97
C LEU A 75 -3.92 1.10 0.87
N ALA A 76 -4.53 2.28 0.88
CA ALA A 76 -5.47 2.70 -0.16
C ALA A 76 -4.81 2.74 -1.54
N LEU A 77 -3.63 3.37 -1.64
CA LEU A 77 -2.86 3.43 -2.89
C LEU A 77 -2.40 2.05 -3.37
N LYS A 78 -2.06 1.14 -2.46
CA LYS A 78 -1.70 -0.24 -2.81
C LYS A 78 -2.87 -0.99 -3.44
N THR A 79 -4.07 -0.86 -2.88
CA THR A 79 -5.31 -1.44 -3.44
C THR A 79 -5.64 -0.88 -4.81
N LYS A 80 -5.27 0.38 -5.08
CA LYS A 80 -5.45 1.04 -6.39
C LYS A 80 -4.29 0.80 -7.37
N HIS A 81 -3.27 0.04 -6.98
CA HIS A 81 -2.03 -0.16 -7.75
C HIS A 81 -1.29 1.15 -8.10
N LYS A 82 -1.37 2.16 -7.23
CA LYS A 82 -0.76 3.49 -7.40
C LYS A 82 0.35 3.80 -6.40
N LEU A 83 0.67 2.87 -5.47
CA LEU A 83 1.71 3.08 -4.46
C LEU A 83 3.09 3.40 -5.08
N GLY A 84 3.38 2.84 -6.26
CA GLY A 84 4.63 3.04 -6.99
C GLY A 84 4.96 4.49 -7.35
N PHE A 85 3.94 5.37 -7.41
CA PHE A 85 4.12 6.80 -7.66
C PHE A 85 4.64 7.56 -6.44
N VAL A 86 4.38 7.04 -5.23
CA VAL A 86 4.81 7.67 -3.97
C VAL A 86 6.14 7.09 -3.50
N ASP A 87 6.35 5.78 -3.62
CA ASP A 87 7.60 5.13 -3.20
C ASP A 87 8.73 5.22 -4.24
N GLY A 88 8.41 5.67 -5.47
CA GLY A 88 9.37 5.84 -6.54
C GLY A 88 9.69 4.58 -7.34
N SER A 89 8.97 3.48 -7.12
CA SER A 89 9.09 2.25 -7.93
C SER A 89 8.61 2.47 -9.38
N ILE A 90 7.72 3.45 -9.60
CA ILE A 90 7.29 3.89 -10.93
C ILE A 90 7.97 5.23 -11.23
N LEU A 91 9.05 5.16 -12.01
CA LEU A 91 9.81 6.35 -12.40
C LEU A 91 9.09 7.13 -13.51
N ALA A 92 9.24 8.45 -13.49
CA ALA A 92 8.78 9.32 -14.55
C ALA A 92 9.48 8.95 -15.87
N PRO A 93 8.73 8.61 -16.95
CA PRO A 93 9.30 8.45 -18.27
C PRO A 93 9.93 9.76 -18.77
N PRO A 94 10.81 9.72 -19.78
CA PRO A 94 11.22 10.92 -20.49
C PRO A 94 10.02 11.65 -21.10
N THR A 95 10.03 12.98 -21.12
CA THR A 95 8.95 13.80 -21.71
C THR A 95 8.74 13.57 -23.21
N THR A 96 9.71 12.95 -23.88
CA THR A 96 9.63 12.54 -25.28
C THR A 96 8.86 11.25 -25.51
N ASP A 97 8.54 10.50 -24.44
CA ASP A 97 7.81 9.24 -24.50
C ASP A 97 6.30 9.51 -24.43
N GLU A 98 5.51 8.88 -25.29
CA GLU A 98 4.05 8.98 -25.29
C GLU A 98 3.44 8.53 -23.94
N ARG A 99 4.14 7.66 -23.20
CA ARG A 99 3.73 7.19 -21.88
C ARG A 99 3.85 8.25 -20.79
N TYR A 100 4.59 9.34 -21.04
CA TYR A 100 4.72 10.45 -20.08
C TYR A 100 3.36 11.05 -19.74
N TYR A 101 2.50 11.28 -20.74
CA TYR A 101 1.17 11.84 -20.51
C TYR A 101 0.29 10.95 -19.62
N LEU A 102 0.38 9.63 -19.80
CA LEU A 102 -0.36 8.66 -18.97
C LEU A 102 0.20 8.59 -17.55
N TRP A 103 1.52 8.67 -17.40
CA TRP A 103 2.18 8.76 -16.10
C TRP A 103 1.78 10.04 -15.37
N ASP A 104 1.78 11.18 -16.07
CA ASP A 104 1.46 12.50 -15.50
C ASP A 104 0.01 12.59 -15.01
N GLY A 105 -0.93 12.01 -15.77
CA GLY A 105 -2.32 11.88 -15.33
C GLY A 105 -2.47 11.05 -14.05
N CYS A 106 -1.74 9.93 -13.94
CA CYS A 106 -1.73 9.12 -12.72
C CYS A 106 -1.06 9.82 -11.54
N ASN A 107 0.06 10.50 -11.79
CA ASN A 107 0.77 11.30 -10.77
C ASN A 107 -0.15 12.41 -10.23
N THR A 108 -0.84 13.13 -11.12
CA THR A 108 -1.81 14.17 -10.76
C THR A 108 -2.97 13.62 -9.94
N LEU A 109 -3.50 12.45 -10.31
CA LEU A 109 -4.57 11.79 -9.54
C LEU A 109 -4.11 11.46 -8.12
N VAL A 110 -2.91 10.90 -7.97
CA VAL A 110 -2.34 10.57 -6.65
C VAL A 110 -2.11 11.84 -5.83
N LEU A 111 -1.63 12.93 -6.45
CA LEU A 111 -1.50 14.23 -5.78
C LEU A 111 -2.85 14.73 -5.27
N CYS A 112 -3.91 14.66 -6.09
CA CYS A 112 -5.24 15.07 -5.66
C CYS A 112 -5.74 14.23 -4.48
N TRP A 113 -5.54 12.92 -4.48
CA TRP A 113 -5.92 12.07 -3.35
C TRP A 113 -5.16 12.39 -2.07
N ILE A 114 -3.85 12.63 -2.16
CA ILE A 114 -3.06 13.05 -1.01
C ILE A 114 -3.59 14.40 -0.53
N MET A 115 -3.66 15.41 -1.39
CA MET A 115 -4.08 16.77 -1.05
C MET A 115 -5.50 16.85 -0.45
N ASN A 116 -6.45 16.08 -0.98
CA ASN A 116 -7.82 16.04 -0.48
C ASN A 116 -7.94 15.34 0.88
N SER A 117 -6.94 14.54 1.25
CA SER A 117 -6.85 13.92 2.57
C SER A 117 -6.13 14.78 3.61
N LEU A 118 -5.60 15.96 3.25
CA LEU A 118 -4.93 16.86 4.19
C LEU A 118 -5.88 17.94 4.70
N GLN A 119 -5.67 18.38 5.94
CA GLN A 119 -6.28 19.61 6.44
C GLN A 119 -5.83 20.80 5.57
N LYS A 120 -6.75 21.76 5.38
CA LYS A 120 -6.59 22.89 4.43
C LYS A 120 -5.28 23.67 4.56
N ASP A 121 -4.81 23.91 5.79
CA ASP A 121 -3.58 24.65 6.03
C ASP A 121 -2.33 23.86 5.60
N ILE A 122 -2.33 22.55 5.87
CA ILE A 122 -1.28 21.63 5.43
C ILE A 122 -1.31 21.52 3.91
N ALA A 123 -2.48 21.30 3.31
CA ALA A 123 -2.66 21.28 1.86
C ALA A 123 -2.11 22.55 1.20
N ARG A 124 -2.42 23.73 1.74
CA ARG A 124 -1.90 25.01 1.23
C ARG A 124 -0.37 25.07 1.26
N SER A 125 0.25 24.55 2.33
CA SER A 125 1.72 24.51 2.45
C SER A 125 2.41 23.53 1.48
N MET A 126 1.63 22.62 0.88
CA MET A 126 2.11 21.54 0.02
C MET A 126 1.82 21.76 -1.47
N MET A 127 1.02 22.77 -1.82
CA MET A 127 0.52 23.04 -3.17
C MET A 127 1.60 23.22 -4.24
N SER A 128 2.84 23.58 -3.85
CA SER A 128 3.96 23.77 -4.78
C SER A 128 4.55 22.48 -5.35
N HIS A 129 4.16 21.30 -4.85
CA HIS A 129 4.73 20.02 -5.27
C HIS A 129 3.89 19.40 -6.39
N GLU A 130 4.49 19.26 -7.56
CA GLU A 130 3.86 18.68 -8.76
C GLU A 130 4.16 17.17 -8.93
N ASN A 131 4.86 16.56 -7.98
CA ASN A 131 5.22 15.15 -8.02
C ASN A 131 4.81 14.45 -6.72
N ALA A 132 4.03 13.38 -6.84
CA ALA A 132 3.49 12.62 -5.72
C ALA A 132 4.59 12.05 -4.80
N ARG A 133 5.71 11.63 -5.37
CA ARG A 133 6.88 11.17 -4.62
C ARG A 133 7.48 12.29 -3.78
N VAL A 134 7.75 13.44 -4.41
CA VAL A 134 8.35 14.59 -3.73
C VAL A 134 7.42 15.09 -2.61
N LEU A 135 6.12 15.14 -2.87
CA LEU A 135 5.12 15.47 -1.87
C LEU A 135 5.14 14.47 -0.69
N GLY A 136 5.17 13.17 -0.98
CA GLY A 136 5.22 12.12 0.04
C GLY A 136 6.50 12.19 0.89
N GLU A 137 7.65 12.43 0.26
CA GLU A 137 8.94 12.63 0.92
C GLU A 137 8.91 13.87 1.84
N GLU A 138 8.33 14.97 1.38
CA GLU A 138 8.23 16.21 2.17
C GLU A 138 7.28 16.05 3.37
N LEU A 139 6.14 15.37 3.19
CA LEU A 139 5.23 15.03 4.29
C LEU A 139 5.92 14.14 5.32
N CYS A 140 6.68 13.14 4.87
CA CYS A 140 7.49 12.30 5.74
C CYS A 140 8.53 13.11 6.50
N ARG A 141 9.30 13.95 5.80
CA ARG A 141 10.35 14.77 6.41
C ARG A 141 9.81 15.73 7.48
N ARG A 142 8.64 16.33 7.24
CA ARG A 142 8.03 17.30 8.17
C ARG A 142 7.30 16.66 9.34
N PHE A 143 6.64 15.52 9.14
CA PHE A 143 5.67 14.99 10.11
C PHE A 143 5.94 13.56 10.58
N ALA A 144 6.88 12.83 9.98
CA ALA A 144 7.29 11.51 10.46
C ALA A 144 8.26 11.59 11.65
N GLN A 145 8.82 12.77 11.94
CA GLN A 145 9.69 12.93 13.10
C GLN A 145 8.86 12.83 14.39
N PRO A 146 9.33 12.08 15.40
CA PRO A 146 8.80 12.19 16.75
C PRO A 146 9.01 13.62 17.22
N ASN A 147 7.95 14.43 17.20
CA ASN A 147 8.03 15.77 17.76
C ASN A 147 8.35 15.60 19.26
N ALA A 148 9.41 16.22 19.78
CA ALA A 148 9.76 16.12 21.21
C ALA A 148 8.56 16.48 22.11
N GLN A 149 7.75 17.45 21.69
CA GLN A 149 6.49 17.80 22.35
C GLN A 149 5.44 16.69 22.31
N ARG A 150 5.38 15.90 21.24
CA ARG A 150 4.47 14.76 21.10
C ARG A 150 4.91 13.60 21.99
N ILE A 151 6.21 13.35 22.10
CA ILE A 151 6.76 12.39 23.07
C ILE A 151 6.38 12.81 24.50
N ILE A 152 6.62 14.07 24.87
CA ILE A 152 6.26 14.58 26.20
C ILE A 152 4.75 14.50 26.44
N ASN A 153 3.92 14.90 25.46
CA ASN A 153 2.47 14.79 25.59
C ASN A 153 1.99 13.34 25.72
N MET A 154 2.64 12.40 25.03
CA MET A 154 2.34 10.96 25.15
C MET A 154 2.78 10.42 26.51
N GLU A 155 3.95 10.82 27.01
CA GLU A 155 4.40 10.48 28.36
C GLU A 155 3.42 11.02 29.41
N ASP A 156 2.97 12.27 29.27
CA ASP A 156 1.96 12.88 30.14
C ASP A 156 0.61 12.16 30.02
N GLU A 157 0.15 11.81 28.82
CA GLU A 157 -1.09 11.06 28.62
C GLU A 157 -1.02 9.64 29.20
N ILE A 158 0.11 8.95 29.05
CA ILE A 158 0.34 7.63 29.64
C ILE A 158 0.34 7.73 31.16
N GLN A 159 1.03 8.72 31.73
CA GLN A 159 1.06 8.94 33.18
C GLN A 159 -0.30 9.36 33.74
N ALA A 160 -1.09 10.11 32.97
CA ALA A 160 -2.44 10.55 33.35
C ALA A 160 -3.52 9.49 33.09
N CYS A 161 -3.23 8.47 32.26
CA CYS A 161 -4.21 7.45 31.89
C CYS A 161 -4.54 6.56 33.10
N LYS A 162 -5.73 6.79 33.67
CA LYS A 162 -6.31 5.96 34.72
C LYS A 162 -7.58 5.30 34.17
N GLN A 163 -7.87 4.09 34.62
CA GLN A 163 -9.03 3.34 34.16
C GLN A 163 -10.35 4.12 34.35
N GLY A 164 -10.51 4.84 35.47
CA GLY A 164 -11.71 5.64 35.73
C GLY A 164 -12.99 4.82 35.55
N ASP A 165 -13.94 5.37 34.80
CA ASP A 165 -15.22 4.72 34.44
C ASP A 165 -15.12 3.86 33.16
N MET A 166 -13.93 3.72 32.55
CA MET A 166 -13.75 2.90 31.35
C MET A 166 -13.81 1.41 31.68
N THR A 167 -14.39 0.64 30.76
CA THR A 167 -14.27 -0.82 30.84
C THR A 167 -12.81 -1.25 30.68
N VAL A 168 -12.47 -2.42 31.22
CA VAL A 168 -11.10 -2.99 31.12
C VAL A 168 -10.64 -3.07 29.67
N LEU A 169 -11.53 -3.44 28.75
CA LEU A 169 -11.22 -3.51 27.32
C LEU A 169 -10.91 -2.14 26.72
N GLN A 170 -11.74 -1.13 27.00
CA GLN A 170 -11.52 0.23 26.49
C GLN A 170 -10.22 0.84 27.01
N TYR A 171 -9.92 0.65 28.31
CA TYR A 171 -8.67 1.09 28.90
C TYR A 171 -7.46 0.39 28.29
N TYR A 172 -7.53 -0.94 28.11
CA TYR A 172 -6.47 -1.72 27.49
C TYR A 172 -6.21 -1.30 26.04
N THR A 173 -7.25 -1.15 25.22
CA THR A 173 -7.11 -0.68 23.84
C THR A 173 -6.53 0.73 23.76
N LYS A 174 -6.93 1.63 24.68
CA LYS A 174 -6.38 2.98 24.76
C LYS A 174 -4.89 2.97 25.11
N ILE A 175 -4.46 2.22 26.13
CA ILE A 175 -3.04 2.12 26.49
C ILE A 175 -2.21 1.45 25.40
N GLN A 176 -2.74 0.41 24.73
CA GLN A 176 -2.03 -0.24 23.63
C GLN A 176 -1.83 0.72 22.46
N GLY A 177 -2.84 1.49 22.07
CA GLY A 177 -2.71 2.50 21.01
C GLY A 177 -1.68 3.59 21.35
N LEU A 178 -1.67 4.09 22.59
CA LEU A 178 -0.67 5.05 23.05
C LEU A 178 0.76 4.49 23.02
N TRP A 179 0.92 3.18 23.28
CA TRP A 179 2.23 2.51 23.19
C TRP A 179 2.69 2.30 21.75
N GLU A 180 1.79 1.93 20.84
CA GLU A 180 2.11 1.79 19.40
C GLU A 180 2.51 3.13 18.79
N ASP A 181 1.92 4.23 19.25
CA ASP A 181 2.27 5.58 18.80
C ASP A 181 3.58 6.13 19.40
N TYR A 182 4.08 5.53 20.49
CA TYR A 182 5.35 5.89 21.12
C TYR A 182 6.58 5.23 20.44
N GLN A 183 6.40 4.08 19.78
CA GLN A 183 7.47 3.35 19.07
C GLN A 183 7.76 3.89 17.66
#